data_AF-A0A949D9W1-F1
#
_entry.id   AF-A0A949D9W1-F1
#
_cell.length_a   1.000
_cell.length_b   1.000
_cell.length_c   1.000
_cell.angle_alpha   90.00
_cell.angle_beta   90.00
_cell.angle_gamma   90.00
#
_symmetry.space_group_name_H-M   'P 1'
#
loop_
_entity.id
_entity.type
_entity.pdbx_description
1 polymer ?
#
loop_
_entity_poly.entity_id
_entity_poly.type
_entity_poly.pdbx_seq_one_letter_code
_entity_poly.pdbx_strand_id
1 'polypeptide(L)'
;MQLLFRLSLWVLLAFSPALALAHSCPLEIYKIDRALSQNPQLDAATLKKIRDLRAEGEKLHRQDQHGEAMLVLGSAKKLLKIE
;
A
#
# COMPACT_ATOMS: atom_id res chain seq x y z
N MET A 1 30.62 -8.78 -36.19
CA MET A 1 30.75 -8.45 -34.74
C MET A 1 30.07 -7.14 -34.33
N GLN A 2 30.04 -6.09 -35.17
CA GLN A 2 29.38 -4.80 -34.86
C GLN A 2 27.83 -4.89 -34.75
N LEU A 3 27.17 -5.69 -35.59
CA LEU A 3 25.70 -5.89 -35.53
C LEU A 3 25.25 -6.71 -34.31
N LEU A 4 26.06 -7.69 -33.90
CA LEU A 4 25.79 -8.51 -32.71
C LEU A 4 25.95 -7.69 -31.42
N PHE A 5 26.91 -6.76 -31.39
CA PHE A 5 27.11 -5.84 -30.28
C PHE A 5 25.99 -4.81 -30.16
N ARG A 6 25.43 -4.35 -31.29
CA ARG A 6 24.26 -3.47 -31.31
C ARG A 6 22.97 -4.17 -30.90
N LEU A 7 22.80 -5.45 -31.21
CA LEU A 7 21.65 -6.24 -30.77
C LEU A 7 21.70 -6.54 -29.25
N SER A 8 22.91 -6.60 -28.68
CA SER A 8 23.12 -6.91 -27.26
C SER A 8 22.71 -5.77 -26.32
N LEU A 9 22.76 -4.51 -26.76
CA LEU A 9 22.39 -3.35 -25.94
C LEU A 9 20.87 -3.16 -25.76
N TRP A 10 20.04 -3.72 -26.66
CA TRP A 10 18.59 -3.60 -26.58
C TRP A 10 17.92 -4.65 -25.68
N VAL A 11 18.61 -5.78 -25.43
CA VAL A 11 18.06 -6.88 -24.61
C VAL A 11 18.13 -6.57 -23.11
N LEU A 12 18.98 -5.65 -22.67
CA LEU A 12 19.15 -5.31 -21.25
C LEU A 12 18.08 -4.34 -20.69
N LEU A 13 17.34 -3.61 -21.54
CA LEU A 13 16.35 -2.63 -21.06
C LEU A 13 14.93 -3.21 -20.89
N ALA A 14 14.69 -4.44 -21.36
CA ALA A 14 13.36 -5.06 -21.34
C ALA A 14 12.96 -5.66 -19.97
N PHE A 15 13.87 -5.65 -18.98
CA PHE A 15 13.64 -6.23 -17.66
C PHE A 15 13.69 -5.18 -16.55
N SER A 16 12.91 -4.11 -16.70
CA SER A 16 12.59 -3.20 -15.59
C SER A 16 11.18 -3.46 -15.04
N PRO A 17 10.89 -4.62 -14.41
CA PRO A 17 9.62 -4.75 -13.72
C PRO A 17 9.67 -3.96 -12.41
N ALA A 18 8.66 -3.10 -12.23
CA ALA A 18 8.03 -2.90 -10.93
C ALA A 18 8.78 -2.15 -9.81
N LEU A 19 9.45 -1.01 -10.10
CA LEU A 19 9.80 -0.06 -9.03
C LEU A 19 8.58 0.67 -8.41
N ALA A 20 7.36 0.43 -8.90
CA ALA A 20 6.15 1.15 -8.49
C ALA A 20 5.35 0.50 -7.34
N LEU A 21 5.72 -0.68 -6.81
CA LEU A 21 4.92 -1.35 -5.76
C LEU A 21 5.42 -1.17 -4.33
N ALA A 22 6.60 -0.60 -4.10
CA ALA A 22 7.20 -0.56 -2.77
C ALA A 22 6.51 0.40 -1.77
N HIS A 23 5.64 1.31 -2.23
CA HIS A 23 5.09 2.40 -1.41
C HIS A 23 3.58 2.32 -1.13
N SER A 24 2.89 1.29 -1.59
CA SER A 24 1.42 1.22 -1.45
C SER A 24 0.97 1.12 0.00
N CYS A 25 1.54 0.21 0.82
CA CYS A 25 1.11 0.04 2.21
C CYS A 25 1.31 1.30 3.07
N PRO A 26 2.50 1.94 3.08
CA PRO A 26 2.71 3.18 3.84
C PRO A 26 1.78 4.32 3.43
N LEU A 27 1.49 4.45 2.13
CA LEU A 27 0.57 5.49 1.63
C LEU A 27 -0.85 5.28 2.16
N GLU A 28 -1.35 4.04 2.14
CA GLU A 28 -2.70 3.75 2.62
C GLU A 28 -2.83 3.93 4.14
N ILE A 29 -1.79 3.58 4.91
CA ILE A 29 -1.73 3.89 6.35
C ILE A 29 -1.81 5.41 6.57
N TYR A 30 -1.03 6.20 5.83
CA TYR A 30 -1.06 7.66 5.93
C TYR A 30 -2.45 8.26 5.60
N LYS A 31 -3.13 7.75 4.56
CA LYS A 31 -4.49 8.20 4.21
C LYS A 31 -5.48 7.93 5.35
N ILE A 32 -5.40 6.75 5.97
CA ILE A 32 -6.23 6.40 7.12
C ILE A 32 -5.94 7.33 8.31
N ASP A 33 -4.66 7.59 8.61
CA ASP A 33 -4.25 8.48 9.69
C ASP A 33 -4.76 9.90 9.48
N ARG A 34 -4.62 10.42 8.26
CA ARG A 34 -5.17 11.72 7.88
C ARG A 34 -6.68 11.75 8.11
N ALA A 35 -7.42 10.77 7.62
CA ALA A 35 -8.88 10.74 7.76
C ALA A 35 -9.30 10.66 9.23
N LEU A 36 -8.62 9.85 10.05
CA LEU A 36 -8.87 9.78 11.50
C LEU A 36 -8.58 11.11 12.21
N SER A 37 -7.54 11.84 11.80
CA SER A 37 -7.17 13.13 12.39
C SER A 37 -8.21 14.23 12.13
N GLN A 38 -9.06 14.06 11.12
CA GLN A 38 -10.16 14.97 10.79
C GLN A 38 -11.40 14.75 11.66
N ASN A 39 -11.34 13.85 12.66
CA ASN A 39 -12.45 13.53 13.56
C ASN A 39 -13.75 13.19 12.82
N PRO A 40 -13.76 12.11 12.01
CA PRO A 40 -14.92 11.76 11.21
C PRO A 40 -16.12 11.44 12.12
N GLN A 41 -17.32 11.85 11.69
CA GLN A 41 -18.56 11.60 12.43
C GLN A 41 -18.99 10.13 12.31
N LEU A 42 -18.32 9.28 13.08
CA LEU A 42 -18.57 7.84 13.21
C LEU A 42 -18.71 7.49 14.69
N ASP A 43 -19.45 6.42 14.99
CA ASP A 43 -19.58 5.96 16.37
C ASP A 43 -18.24 5.42 16.92
N ALA A 44 -18.14 5.37 18.24
CA ALA A 44 -16.90 4.97 18.92
C ALA A 44 -16.45 3.54 18.59
N ALA A 45 -17.38 2.60 18.36
CA ALA A 45 -17.05 1.23 18.03
C ALA A 45 -16.47 1.13 16.61
N THR A 46 -17.06 1.85 15.66
CA THR A 46 -16.53 1.96 14.28
C THR A 46 -15.14 2.60 14.28
N LEU A 47 -14.94 3.71 15.02
CA LEU A 47 -13.63 4.34 15.15
C LEU A 47 -12.58 3.41 15.76
N LYS A 48 -12.95 2.64 16.79
CA LYS A 48 -12.06 1.63 17.38
C LYS A 48 -11.67 0.58 16.34
N LYS A 49 -12.63 0.03 15.60
CA LYS A 49 -12.38 -0.97 14.56
C LYS A 49 -11.45 -0.44 13.47
N ILE A 50 -11.62 0.80 13.03
CA ILE A 50 -10.74 1.45 12.05
C ILE A 50 -9.30 1.53 12.57
N ARG A 51 -9.11 1.96 13.83
CA ARG A 51 -7.77 2.04 14.46
C ARG A 51 -7.11 0.68 14.60
N ASP A 52 -7.88 -0.35 14.99
CA ASP A 52 -7.39 -1.72 15.11
C ASP A 52 -6.95 -2.26 13.73
N LEU A 53 -7.74 -2.06 12.68
CA LEU A 53 -7.39 -2.44 11.30
C LEU A 53 -6.14 -1.67 10.80
N ARG A 54 -6.04 -0.37 11.08
CA ARG A 54 -4.86 0.43 10.74
C ARG A 54 -3.60 -0.14 11.38
N ALA A 55 -3.65 -0.43 12.68
CA ALA A 55 -2.52 -0.99 13.42
C ALA A 55 -2.12 -2.38 12.92
N GLU A 56 -3.10 -3.25 12.62
CA GLU A 56 -2.82 -4.58 12.07
C GLU A 56 -2.22 -4.49 10.66
N GLY A 57 -2.71 -3.58 9.80
CA GLY A 57 -2.12 -3.34 8.48
C GLY A 57 -0.65 -2.92 8.56
N GLU A 58 -0.29 -2.06 9.51
CA GLU A 58 1.11 -1.66 9.75
C GLU A 58 1.97 -2.81 10.28
N LYS A 59 1.40 -3.65 11.16
CA LYS A 59 2.07 -4.86 11.65
C LYS A 59 2.35 -5.85 10.51
N LEU A 60 1.36 -6.13 9.67
CA LEU A 60 1.50 -7.01 8.50
C LEU A 60 2.54 -6.45 7.50
N HIS A 61 2.55 -5.14 7.28
CA HIS A 61 3.58 -4.49 6.46
C HIS A 61 5.00 -4.73 7.00
N ARG A 62 5.21 -4.60 8.33
CA ARG A 62 6.50 -4.89 8.98
C ARG A 62 6.90 -6.37 8.94
N GLN A 63 5.97 -7.26 8.62
CA GLN A 63 6.18 -8.70 8.47
C GLN A 63 6.32 -9.12 7.00
N ASP A 64 6.45 -8.15 6.08
CA ASP A 64 6.49 -8.35 4.62
C ASP A 64 5.22 -9.01 4.03
N GLN A 65 4.12 -9.04 4.79
CA GLN A 65 2.81 -9.57 4.39
C GLN A 65 1.97 -8.51 3.68
N HIS A 66 2.46 -8.03 2.54
CA HIS A 66 1.89 -6.87 1.84
C HIS A 66 0.46 -7.10 1.32
N GLY A 67 0.13 -8.31 0.87
CA GLY A 67 -1.21 -8.63 0.38
C GLY A 67 -2.25 -8.55 1.49
N GLU A 68 -1.96 -9.16 2.62
CA GLU A 68 -2.78 -9.15 3.83
C GLU A 68 -2.90 -7.74 4.40
N ALA A 69 -1.79 -6.99 4.44
CA ALA A 69 -1.80 -5.58 4.84
C ALA A 69 -2.79 -4.77 3.99
N MET A 70 -2.78 -4.94 2.66
CA MET A 70 -3.70 -4.23 1.76
C MET A 70 -5.17 -4.62 1.94
N LEU A 71 -5.47 -5.90 2.21
CA LEU A 71 -6.83 -6.35 2.51
C LEU A 71 -7.37 -5.71 3.80
N VAL A 72 -6.54 -5.68 4.85
CA VAL A 72 -6.89 -5.10 6.15
C VAL A 72 -7.06 -3.58 6.05
N LEU A 73 -6.10 -2.89 5.42
CA LEU A 73 -6.15 -1.44 5.22
C LEU A 73 -7.33 -1.05 4.30
N GLY A 74 -7.63 -1.84 3.28
CA GLY A 74 -8.82 -1.65 2.45
C GLY A 74 -10.13 -1.74 3.24
N SER A 75 -10.19 -2.61 4.26
CA SER A 75 -11.35 -2.69 5.14
C SER A 75 -11.50 -1.45 6.03
N ALA A 76 -10.39 -0.91 6.55
CA ALA A 76 -10.39 0.34 7.31
C ALA A 76 -10.89 1.52 6.44
N LYS A 77 -10.39 1.60 5.21
CA LYS A 77 -10.77 2.63 4.25
C LYS A 77 -12.25 2.58 3.85
N LYS A 78 -12.82 1.38 3.67
CA LYS A 78 -14.26 1.21 3.42
C LYS A 78 -15.11 1.77 4.57
N LEU A 79 -14.70 1.55 5.83
CA LEU A 79 -15.40 2.10 6.99
C LEU A 79 -15.27 3.63 7.06
N LEU A 80 -14.11 4.16 6.68
CA LEU A 80 -13.85 5.60 6.58
C LEU A 80 -14.45 6.26 5.33
N LYS A 81 -14.92 5.46 4.36
CA LYS A 81 -15.40 5.91 3.04
C LYS A 81 -14.36 6.72 2.25
N ILE A 82 -13.11 6.26 2.23
CA ILE A 82 -11.99 6.87 1.50
C ILE A 82 -11.36 5.89 0.50
N GLU A 83 -10.71 6.41 -0.56
CA GLU A 83 -10.10 5.65 -1.66
C GLU A 83 -8.60 5.37 -1.56
#